data_AF-K0QZY2-F1
#
_entry.id   AF-K0QZY2-F1
#
_cell.length_a   1.000
_cell.length_b   1.000
_cell.length_c   1.000
_cell.angle_alpha   90.00
_cell.angle_beta   90.00
_cell.angle_gamma   90.00
#
_symmetry.space_group_name_H-M   'P 1'
#
loop_
_entity.id
_entity.type
_entity.pdbx_description
1 polymer ?
#
loop_
_entity_poly.entity_id
_entity_poly.type
_entity_poly.pdbx_seq_one_letter_code
_entity_poly.pdbx_strand_id
1 'polypeptide(L)'
;MCELARAGGLGGQKGLRGIFVLLLMCCFSRTTMAINDYVPARYKIPARQSECIYRQFPDKDMASFSVFVLEALDNGRPLAKITFEGPVALMNRDLLPRSPSKHGPDEKSSSSREVLGRDIFKSILNDWPKIGNPAHAPVGVLLRTFKVDWTHAGESEDAAAARAAVQEENHEEFRRHALESDPNNTPPPLHTVAKKDIGPHEETHEVIHQGIYRLCVAPDSAPLIVEMDIRSANEMRGVDPGTGHVWTHQRRQYMDEQAALDTIDEEAELSDEDFTEAKVKLKYMHDVTSEIMKAQHERMHRIRAHDADARRGAVELAWSSKIQTLMFAIITVFQVYTVHRWLLNNNLLGGK
;
A
#
# COMPACT_ATOMS: atom_id res chain seq x y z
N MET A 1 26.36 38.18 5.73
CA MET A 1 27.66 38.87 5.70
C MET A 1 28.29 38.56 4.35
N CYS A 2 28.24 39.50 3.40
CA CYS A 2 28.97 39.42 2.13
C CYS A 2 29.82 40.68 2.03
N GLU A 3 31.13 40.52 1.95
CA GLU A 3 32.09 41.60 1.81
C GLU A 3 31.95 42.29 0.45
N LEU A 4 32.05 43.62 0.50
CA LEU A 4 32.21 44.49 -0.66
C LEU A 4 33.55 44.23 -1.35
N ALA A 5 33.52 43.83 -2.61
CA ALA A 5 34.65 44.01 -3.52
C ALA A 5 34.48 45.33 -4.30
N ARG A 6 35.39 46.26 -4.02
CA ARG A 6 35.56 47.55 -4.68
C ARG A 6 36.45 47.34 -5.91
N ALA A 7 35.97 47.68 -7.10
CA ALA A 7 36.81 47.82 -8.29
C ALA A 7 36.38 49.04 -9.10
N GLY A 8 37.35 49.93 -9.33
CA GLY A 8 37.21 51.18 -10.07
C GLY A 8 37.02 50.97 -11.57
N GLY A 9 36.43 51.98 -12.21
CA GLY A 9 36.02 51.92 -13.61
C GLY A 9 37.15 52.06 -14.62
N LEU A 10 36.80 51.72 -15.86
CA LEU A 10 37.29 52.31 -17.10
C LEU A 10 36.33 51.87 -18.23
N GLY A 11 36.21 52.74 -19.23
CA GLY A 11 35.06 52.85 -20.13
C GLY A 11 34.87 51.70 -21.13
N GLY A 12 33.67 51.66 -21.70
CA GLY A 12 33.34 50.71 -22.76
C GLY A 12 31.84 50.48 -22.91
N GLN A 13 31.15 51.42 -23.56
CA GLN A 13 29.69 51.47 -23.79
C GLN A 13 29.14 50.33 -24.69
N LYS A 14 29.84 49.20 -24.80
CA LYS A 14 29.42 47.98 -25.53
C LYS A 14 29.37 46.73 -24.64
N GLY A 15 29.80 46.82 -23.38
CA GLY A 15 29.75 45.70 -22.41
C GLY A 15 28.43 45.57 -21.64
N LEU A 16 27.57 46.60 -21.63
CA LEU A 16 26.36 46.59 -20.81
C LEU A 16 25.27 45.62 -21.28
N ARG A 17 25.25 45.25 -22.58
CA ARG A 17 24.25 44.29 -23.09
C ARG A 17 24.57 42.84 -22.73
N GLY A 18 25.85 42.48 -22.59
CA GLY A 18 26.27 41.13 -22.19
C GLY A 18 26.06 40.86 -20.70
N ILE A 19 26.30 41.87 -19.87
CA ILE A 19 26.16 41.75 -18.40
C ILE A 19 24.68 41.65 -18.00
N PHE A 20 23.76 42.33 -18.69
CA PHE A 20 22.32 42.23 -18.40
C PHE A 20 21.74 40.85 -18.73
N VAL A 21 22.21 40.17 -19.79
CA VAL A 21 21.78 38.81 -20.15
C VAL A 21 22.33 37.77 -19.16
N LEU A 22 23.56 37.96 -18.67
CA LEU A 22 24.16 37.09 -17.66
C LEU A 22 23.53 37.29 -16.26
N LEU A 23 23.12 38.52 -15.92
CA LEU A 23 22.37 38.80 -14.69
C LEU A 23 20.91 38.30 -14.76
N LEU A 24 20.25 38.37 -15.92
CA LEU A 24 18.92 37.75 -16.08
C LEU A 24 19.00 36.22 -15.95
N MET A 25 20.00 35.57 -16.53
CA MET A 25 20.20 34.11 -16.40
C MET A 25 20.56 33.66 -14.97
N CYS A 26 21.23 34.51 -14.18
CA CYS A 26 21.49 34.22 -12.76
C CYS A 26 20.28 34.48 -11.84
N CYS A 27 19.32 35.32 -12.25
CA CYS A 27 18.06 35.50 -11.51
C CYS A 27 17.01 34.40 -11.80
N PHE A 28 17.18 33.61 -12.87
CA PHE A 28 16.40 32.38 -13.12
C PHE A 28 17.05 31.13 -12.51
N SER A 29 18.08 31.28 -11.67
CA SER A 29 18.59 30.17 -10.88
C SER A 29 17.66 29.91 -9.69
N ARG A 30 16.80 28.89 -9.87
CA ARG A 30 16.07 28.18 -8.81
C ARG A 30 14.90 28.93 -8.15
N THR A 31 13.88 29.27 -8.92
CA THR A 31 12.54 28.83 -8.49
C THR A 31 12.45 27.35 -8.85
N THR A 32 13.12 26.51 -8.06
CA THR A 32 12.55 25.17 -7.84
C THR A 32 11.19 25.47 -7.24
N MET A 33 10.13 25.45 -8.06
CA MET A 33 8.82 25.11 -7.54
C MET A 33 9.08 23.86 -6.73
N ALA A 34 9.03 24.00 -5.41
CA ALA A 34 9.07 22.87 -4.52
C ALA A 34 7.77 22.15 -4.81
N ILE A 35 7.80 21.26 -5.82
CA ILE A 35 6.81 20.23 -5.99
C ILE A 35 6.89 19.50 -4.66
N ASN A 36 5.91 19.73 -3.80
CA ASN A 36 5.70 18.93 -2.61
C ASN A 36 5.29 17.55 -3.14
N ASP A 37 6.26 16.81 -3.68
CA ASP A 37 6.06 15.49 -4.23
C ASP A 37 5.47 14.65 -3.10
N TYR A 38 4.18 14.33 -3.22
CA TYR A 38 3.55 13.41 -2.30
C TYR A 38 4.27 12.07 -2.42
N VAL A 39 5.10 11.76 -1.42
CA VAL A 39 5.77 10.47 -1.31
C VAL A 39 4.80 9.52 -0.58
N PRO A 40 4.31 8.46 -1.23
CA PRO A 40 3.44 7.50 -0.57
C PRO A 40 4.16 6.89 0.63
N ALA A 41 3.48 6.86 1.78
CA ALA A 41 4.04 6.32 3.00
C ALA A 41 4.22 4.79 2.86
N ARG A 42 5.46 4.33 2.99
CA ARG A 42 5.84 2.91 2.91
C ARG A 42 6.07 2.35 4.28
N TYR A 43 5.47 1.20 4.53
CA TYR A 43 5.54 0.50 5.81
C TYR A 43 6.11 -0.90 5.58
N LYS A 44 7.14 -1.25 6.34
CA LYS A 44 7.65 -2.62 6.39
C LYS A 44 6.97 -3.34 7.54
N ILE A 45 6.16 -4.34 7.22
CA ILE A 45 5.37 -5.11 8.17
C ILE A 45 6.03 -6.48 8.38
N PRO A 46 6.55 -6.78 9.58
CA PRO A 46 7.12 -8.09 9.89
C PRO A 46 6.07 -9.20 9.82
N ALA A 47 6.53 -10.43 9.59
CA ALA A 47 5.66 -11.61 9.62
C ALA A 47 4.88 -11.69 10.95
N ARG A 48 3.59 -12.01 10.88
CA ARG A 48 2.66 -12.14 12.02
C ARG A 48 2.43 -10.86 12.84
N GLN A 49 2.88 -9.70 12.36
CA GLN A 49 2.59 -8.41 12.98
C GLN A 49 1.61 -7.63 12.11
N SER A 50 0.90 -6.68 12.70
CA SER A 50 0.01 -5.78 11.98
C SER A 50 0.47 -4.34 12.17
N GLU A 51 0.58 -3.60 11.08
CA GLU A 51 0.77 -2.15 11.14
C GLU A 51 -0.54 -1.43 10.88
N CYS A 52 -0.78 -0.35 11.61
CA CYS A 52 -2.03 0.38 11.55
C CYS A 52 -1.79 1.88 11.39
N ILE A 53 -2.55 2.52 10.49
CA ILE A 53 -2.64 3.97 10.39
C ILE A 53 -4.01 4.44 10.89
N TYR A 54 -4.00 5.64 11.48
CA TYR A 54 -5.15 6.24 12.15
C TYR A 54 -5.47 7.56 11.49
N ARG A 55 -6.75 7.81 11.22
CA ARG A 55 -7.20 9.10 10.70
C ARG A 55 -8.51 9.51 11.37
N GLN A 56 -8.60 10.78 11.71
CA GLN A 56 -9.84 11.36 12.22
C GLN A 56 -10.73 11.75 11.04
N PHE A 57 -12.01 11.40 11.14
CA PHE A 57 -13.03 11.75 10.15
C PHE A 57 -14.16 12.55 10.81
N PRO A 58 -14.74 13.53 10.08
CA PRO A 58 -15.95 14.23 10.50
C PRO A 58 -17.22 13.38 10.29
N ASP A 59 -18.34 13.84 10.85
CA ASP A 59 -19.65 13.20 10.70
C ASP A 59 -20.10 13.25 9.23
N LYS A 60 -20.65 12.13 8.71
CA LYS A 60 -21.20 12.01 7.34
C LYS A 60 -20.19 12.33 6.22
N ASP A 61 -18.93 11.96 6.42
CA ASP A 61 -17.87 12.12 5.41
C ASP A 61 -17.75 10.87 4.54
N MET A 62 -17.07 10.98 3.40
CA MET A 62 -16.67 9.81 2.60
C MET A 62 -15.20 9.51 2.83
N ALA A 63 -14.91 8.29 3.26
CA ALA A 63 -13.56 7.80 3.54
C ALA A 63 -13.14 6.79 2.47
N SER A 64 -12.00 7.01 1.84
CA SER A 64 -11.37 6.00 0.97
C SER A 64 -10.06 5.56 1.54
N PHE A 65 -9.79 4.26 1.56
CA PHE A 65 -8.45 3.76 1.84
C PHE A 65 -7.85 3.12 0.59
N SER A 66 -6.53 3.16 0.49
CA SER A 66 -5.78 2.41 -0.52
C SER A 66 -4.66 1.61 0.13
N VAL A 67 -4.52 0.37 -0.29
CA VAL A 67 -3.44 -0.52 0.14
C VAL A 67 -2.82 -1.15 -1.09
N PHE A 68 -1.50 -1.07 -1.19
CA PHE A 68 -0.73 -1.72 -2.23
C PHE A 68 0.46 -2.47 -1.65
N VAL A 69 0.62 -3.73 -2.00
CA VAL A 69 1.79 -4.53 -1.61
C VAL A 69 2.88 -4.31 -2.66
N LEU A 70 3.95 -3.63 -2.27
CA LEU A 70 5.10 -3.37 -3.13
C LEU A 70 5.96 -4.63 -3.31
N GLU A 71 6.23 -5.30 -2.19
CA GLU A 71 7.15 -6.44 -2.16
C GLU A 71 6.77 -7.38 -1.01
N ALA A 72 6.75 -8.68 -1.29
CA ALA A 72 6.76 -9.71 -0.28
C ALA A 72 8.20 -10.15 -0.04
N LEU A 73 8.72 -9.90 1.16
CA LEU A 73 10.06 -10.32 1.55
C LEU A 73 10.12 -11.84 1.67
N ASP A 74 11.33 -12.38 1.63
CA ASP A 74 11.59 -13.82 1.76
C ASP A 74 10.88 -14.69 0.71
N ASN A 75 10.59 -14.11 -0.47
CA ASN A 75 9.89 -14.78 -1.58
C ASN A 75 8.48 -15.29 -1.21
N GLY A 76 7.86 -14.71 -0.19
CA GLY A 76 6.50 -15.09 0.19
C GLY A 76 5.44 -14.63 -0.82
N ARG A 77 4.21 -15.09 -0.60
CA ARG A 77 3.06 -14.62 -1.38
C ARG A 77 2.70 -13.19 -0.95
N PRO A 78 2.44 -12.25 -1.89
CA PRO A 78 1.96 -10.91 -1.58
C PRO A 78 0.48 -10.95 -1.18
N LEU A 79 0.20 -11.59 -0.05
CA LEU A 79 -1.12 -11.78 0.53
C LEU A 79 -1.21 -10.99 1.82
N ALA A 80 -2.11 -10.01 1.86
CA ALA A 80 -2.32 -9.16 3.01
C ALA A 80 -3.74 -9.28 3.55
N LYS A 81 -3.87 -9.39 4.87
CA LYS A 81 -5.13 -9.22 5.58
C LYS A 81 -5.32 -7.74 5.88
N ILE A 82 -6.39 -7.16 5.37
CA ILE A 82 -6.73 -5.75 5.56
C ILE A 82 -7.92 -5.68 6.52
N THR A 83 -7.81 -4.81 7.51
CA THR A 83 -8.90 -4.50 8.44
C THR A 83 -9.12 -3.00 8.48
N PHE A 84 -10.29 -2.54 8.05
CA PHE A 84 -10.70 -1.16 8.20
C PHE A 84 -11.82 -1.09 9.24
N GLU A 85 -11.57 -0.34 10.31
CA GLU A 85 -12.49 -0.27 11.43
C GLU A 85 -12.60 1.14 12.01
N GLY A 86 -13.79 1.48 12.50
CA GLY A 86 -13.99 2.69 13.28
C GLY A 86 -15.46 3.02 13.50
N PRO A 87 -15.76 4.03 14.33
CA PRO A 87 -14.81 4.92 14.99
C PRO A 87 -14.20 4.32 16.26
N VAL A 88 -12.90 3.99 16.27
CA VAL A 88 -12.15 3.33 17.37
C VAL A 88 -12.02 4.22 18.62
N ALA A 89 -12.04 5.52 18.42
CA ALA A 89 -12.24 6.50 19.47
C ALA A 89 -13.32 7.48 19.00
N LEU A 90 -14.47 7.44 19.66
CA LEU A 90 -15.52 8.43 19.49
C LEU A 90 -15.11 9.72 20.22
N MET A 91 -15.26 10.87 19.56
CA MET A 91 -15.14 12.16 20.24
C MET A 91 -16.28 12.38 21.24
N ASN A 92 -17.41 11.69 21.06
CA ASN A 92 -18.54 11.69 21.97
C ASN A 92 -18.65 10.33 22.68
N ARG A 93 -18.23 10.25 23.96
CA ARG A 93 -18.14 8.99 24.73
C ARG A 93 -19.50 8.31 24.95
N ASP A 94 -20.60 9.03 24.79
CA ASP A 94 -21.95 8.55 25.04
C ASP A 94 -22.47 7.57 23.97
N LEU A 95 -21.77 7.46 22.84
CA LEU A 95 -22.16 6.61 21.71
C LEU A 95 -21.49 5.23 21.71
N LEU A 96 -20.54 4.96 22.61
CA LEU A 96 -19.96 3.62 22.77
C LEU A 96 -20.85 2.78 23.69
N PRO A 97 -21.12 1.51 23.35
CA PRO A 97 -21.64 0.58 24.33
C PRO A 97 -20.61 0.50 25.47
N ARG A 98 -21.01 0.99 26.65
CA ARG A 98 -20.21 0.88 27.86
C ARG A 98 -19.93 -0.61 28.04
N SER A 99 -18.66 -1.01 27.88
CA SER A 99 -18.22 -2.35 28.31
C SER A 99 -18.79 -2.57 29.71
N PRO A 100 -19.48 -3.69 29.99
CA PRO A 100 -19.98 -3.94 31.33
C PRO A 100 -18.77 -3.93 32.25
N SER A 101 -18.63 -2.85 33.02
CA SER A 101 -17.54 -2.73 33.96
C SER A 101 -17.62 -3.96 34.84
N LYS A 102 -16.55 -4.76 34.87
CA LYS A 102 -16.32 -5.69 35.97
C LYS A 102 -16.27 -4.83 37.23
N HIS A 103 -17.41 -4.65 37.90
CA HIS A 103 -17.49 -4.13 39.25
C HIS A 103 -16.77 -5.13 40.16
N GLY A 104 -15.46 -4.97 40.29
CA GLY A 104 -14.76 -5.26 41.53
C GLY A 104 -14.86 -4.01 42.41
N PRO A 105 -15.29 -4.10 43.67
CA PRO A 105 -15.47 -2.94 44.52
C PRO A 105 -14.11 -2.58 45.12
N ASP A 106 -13.22 -1.92 44.37
CA ASP A 106 -11.99 -1.33 44.92
C ASP A 106 -11.34 -0.38 43.90
N GLU A 107 -11.94 0.79 43.67
CA GLU A 107 -11.21 1.92 43.07
C GLU A 107 -11.06 3.04 44.10
N LYS A 108 -9.96 2.94 44.85
CA LYS A 108 -9.35 4.09 45.50
C LYS A 108 -8.88 5.05 44.41
N SER A 109 -9.27 6.30 44.57
CA SER A 109 -8.78 7.46 43.84
C SER A 109 -7.25 7.51 43.83
N SER A 110 -6.61 7.05 42.76
CA SER A 110 -5.21 7.35 42.51
C SER A 110 -5.09 8.54 41.57
N SER A 111 -4.77 9.65 42.20
CA SER A 111 -4.13 10.86 41.69
C SER A 111 -3.55 10.78 40.27
N SER A 112 -3.90 11.81 39.48
CA SER A 112 -3.13 12.42 38.39
C SER A 112 -1.66 11.98 38.29
N ARG A 113 -1.40 10.88 37.58
CA ARG A 113 -0.12 10.70 36.89
C ARG A 113 -0.25 11.43 35.56
N GLU A 114 0.73 12.25 35.21
CA GLU A 114 0.89 12.77 33.84
C GLU A 114 0.98 11.57 32.90
N VAL A 115 -0.15 11.19 32.31
CA VAL A 115 -0.21 10.15 31.31
C VAL A 115 0.27 10.78 30.02
N LEU A 116 1.49 10.43 29.60
CA LEU A 116 2.01 10.73 28.27
C LEU A 116 0.93 10.38 27.24
N GLY A 117 0.68 11.25 26.26
CA GLY A 117 -0.39 11.06 25.27
C GLY A 117 -0.40 9.68 24.60
N ARG A 118 0.78 9.04 24.49
CA ARG A 118 0.97 7.68 23.95
C ARG A 118 0.29 6.57 24.77
N ASP A 119 0.13 6.74 26.08
CA ASP A 119 -0.51 5.76 26.97
C ASP A 119 -2.03 5.96 27.06
N ILE A 120 -2.51 7.20 26.86
CA ILE A 120 -3.95 7.49 26.74
C ILE A 120 -4.52 6.78 25.49
N PHE A 121 -3.83 6.91 24.34
CA PHE A 121 -4.26 6.23 23.12
C PHE A 121 -4.24 4.71 23.27
N LYS A 122 -3.22 4.12 23.92
CA LYS A 122 -3.17 2.67 24.17
C LYS A 122 -4.31 2.20 25.06
N SER A 123 -4.68 2.96 26.11
CA SER A 123 -5.80 2.61 26.99
C SER A 123 -7.13 2.62 26.23
N ILE A 124 -7.39 3.67 25.43
CA ILE A 124 -8.62 3.78 24.63
C ILE A 124 -8.69 2.68 23.56
N LEU A 125 -7.55 2.33 22.95
CA LEU A 125 -7.45 1.26 21.95
C LEU A 125 -7.66 -0.14 22.54
N ASN A 126 -7.25 -0.37 23.80
CA ASN A 126 -7.42 -1.64 24.49
C ASN A 126 -8.86 -1.86 24.99
N ASP A 127 -9.57 -0.77 25.30
CA ASP A 127 -10.98 -0.79 25.71
C ASP A 127 -11.96 -0.87 24.54
N TRP A 128 -11.47 -0.81 23.29
CA TRP A 128 -12.29 -1.00 22.11
C TRP A 128 -12.90 -2.42 22.12
N PRO A 129 -14.24 -2.55 22.10
CA PRO A 129 -14.86 -3.87 22.12
C PRO A 129 -14.39 -4.64 20.90
N LYS A 130 -13.82 -5.84 21.13
CA LYS A 130 -13.51 -6.78 20.07
C LYS A 130 -14.84 -7.25 19.48
N ILE A 131 -15.34 -6.54 18.48
CA ILE A 131 -16.57 -6.90 17.76
C ILE A 131 -16.25 -8.15 16.96
N GLY A 132 -16.49 -9.32 17.58
CA GLY A 132 -16.22 -10.62 16.96
C GLY A 132 -17.18 -10.97 15.83
N ASN A 133 -18.38 -10.36 15.81
CA ASN A 133 -19.41 -10.59 14.80
C ASN A 133 -19.96 -9.27 14.24
N PRO A 134 -19.91 -9.04 12.91
CA PRO A 134 -20.44 -7.81 12.28
C PRO A 134 -21.97 -7.67 12.47
N ALA A 135 -22.68 -8.77 12.72
CA ALA A 135 -24.13 -8.77 12.98
C ALA A 135 -24.53 -8.19 14.36
N HIS A 136 -23.57 -7.99 15.27
CA HIS A 136 -23.78 -7.37 16.58
C HIS A 136 -22.95 -6.09 16.74
N ALA A 137 -22.42 -5.56 15.64
CA ALA A 137 -21.76 -4.27 15.65
C ALA A 137 -22.79 -3.18 16.03
N PRO A 138 -22.43 -2.23 16.91
CA PRO A 138 -23.28 -1.07 17.18
C PRO A 138 -23.59 -0.35 15.87
N VAL A 139 -24.81 0.20 15.76
CA VAL A 139 -25.23 1.00 14.61
C VAL A 139 -24.19 2.11 14.37
N GLY A 140 -23.66 2.18 13.16
CA GLY A 140 -22.65 3.19 12.80
C GLY A 140 -21.19 2.77 12.94
N VAL A 141 -20.89 1.56 13.43
CA VAL A 141 -19.52 1.02 13.44
C VAL A 141 -19.21 0.33 12.12
N LEU A 142 -18.19 0.81 11.44
CA LEU A 142 -17.64 0.18 10.25
C LEU A 142 -16.62 -0.87 10.71
N LEU A 143 -16.81 -2.11 10.30
CA LEU A 143 -15.82 -3.19 10.45
C LEU A 143 -15.76 -3.99 9.17
N ARG A 144 -14.66 -3.86 8.43
CA ARG A 144 -14.38 -4.62 7.22
C ARG A 144 -13.10 -5.38 7.42
N THR A 145 -13.13 -6.68 7.18
CA THR A 145 -11.97 -7.56 7.29
C THR A 145 -12.00 -8.51 6.11
N PHE A 146 -10.96 -8.47 5.28
CA PHE A 146 -10.81 -9.33 4.12
C PHE A 146 -9.33 -9.58 3.84
N LYS A 147 -9.04 -10.58 3.02
CA LYS A 147 -7.70 -10.85 2.50
C LYS A 147 -7.64 -10.37 1.07
N VAL A 148 -6.55 -9.73 0.67
CA VAL A 148 -6.31 -9.36 -0.72
C VAL A 148 -5.05 -10.06 -1.19
N ASP A 149 -5.18 -10.76 -2.32
CA ASP A 149 -4.13 -11.53 -2.93
C ASP A 149 -3.65 -10.86 -4.23
N TRP A 150 -2.38 -10.47 -4.27
CA TRP A 150 -1.71 -9.93 -5.46
C TRP A 150 -0.80 -10.95 -6.15
N THR A 151 -0.78 -12.22 -5.72
CA THR A 151 0.16 -13.24 -6.21
C THR A 151 0.14 -13.39 -7.73
N HIS A 152 -1.01 -13.09 -8.32
CA HIS A 152 -1.34 -13.34 -9.71
C HIS A 152 -1.79 -12.09 -10.47
N ALA A 153 -1.54 -10.92 -9.88
CA ALA A 153 -1.92 -9.66 -10.47
C ALA A 153 -1.08 -9.38 -11.72
N GLY A 154 -1.72 -9.00 -12.83
CA GLY A 154 -1.04 -8.63 -14.07
C GLY A 154 -0.51 -9.79 -14.90
N GLU A 155 -0.93 -11.02 -14.60
CA GLU A 155 -0.68 -12.17 -15.48
C GLU A 155 -1.39 -12.01 -16.83
N SER A 156 -0.84 -12.68 -17.87
CA SER A 156 -1.48 -12.71 -19.18
C SER A 156 -2.84 -13.40 -19.11
N GLU A 157 -3.73 -13.04 -20.04
CA GLU A 157 -5.06 -13.63 -20.14
C GLU A 157 -5.00 -15.17 -20.24
N ASP A 158 -4.05 -15.70 -21.01
CA ASP A 158 -3.82 -17.13 -21.17
C ASP A 158 -3.43 -17.82 -19.84
N ALA A 159 -2.58 -17.17 -19.04
CA ALA A 159 -2.15 -17.69 -17.75
C ALA A 159 -3.28 -17.67 -16.71
N ALA A 160 -4.09 -16.61 -16.74
CA ALA A 160 -5.30 -16.51 -15.90
C ALA A 160 -6.33 -17.59 -16.29
N ALA A 161 -6.56 -17.81 -17.59
CA ALA A 161 -7.47 -18.84 -18.08
C ALA A 161 -7.01 -20.25 -17.71
N ALA A 162 -5.72 -20.56 -17.86
CA ALA A 162 -5.16 -21.85 -17.47
C ALA A 162 -5.33 -22.12 -15.96
N ARG A 163 -5.12 -21.10 -15.11
CA ARG A 163 -5.33 -21.24 -13.66
C ARG A 163 -6.80 -21.34 -13.28
N ALA A 164 -7.70 -20.65 -13.98
CA ALA A 164 -9.14 -20.79 -13.76
C ALA A 164 -9.60 -22.24 -14.04
N ALA A 165 -9.11 -22.85 -15.13
CA ALA A 165 -9.40 -24.25 -15.44
C ALA A 165 -8.88 -25.22 -14.35
N VAL A 166 -7.64 -25.03 -13.89
CA VAL A 166 -7.07 -25.85 -12.79
C VAL A 166 -7.81 -25.64 -11.47
N GLN A 167 -8.23 -24.40 -11.17
CA GLN A 167 -9.02 -24.12 -9.98
C GLN A 167 -10.42 -24.73 -10.05
N GLU A 168 -11.04 -24.73 -11.24
CA GLU A 168 -12.34 -25.38 -11.45
C GLU A 168 -12.22 -26.89 -11.23
N GLU A 169 -11.21 -27.54 -11.81
CA GLU A 169 -10.92 -28.97 -11.58
C GLU A 169 -10.71 -29.26 -10.07
N ASN A 170 -9.86 -28.47 -9.40
CA ASN A 170 -9.62 -28.61 -7.97
C ASN A 170 -10.88 -28.32 -7.13
N HIS A 171 -11.71 -27.35 -7.52
CA HIS A 171 -12.92 -27.00 -6.81
C HIS A 171 -13.97 -28.11 -6.94
N GLU A 172 -14.07 -28.75 -8.10
CA GLU A 172 -14.90 -29.94 -8.29
C GLU A 172 -14.40 -31.12 -7.45
N GLU A 173 -13.09 -31.34 -7.37
CA GLU A 173 -12.49 -32.38 -6.52
C GLU A 173 -12.75 -32.10 -5.03
N PHE A 174 -12.55 -30.85 -4.58
CA PHE A 174 -12.91 -30.43 -3.24
C PHE A 174 -14.40 -30.53 -2.96
N ARG A 175 -15.28 -30.24 -3.93
CA ARG A 175 -16.72 -30.39 -3.77
C ARG A 175 -17.13 -31.86 -3.61
N ARG A 176 -16.45 -32.77 -4.30
CA ARG A 176 -16.62 -34.22 -4.12
C ARG A 176 -16.20 -34.65 -2.72
N HIS A 177 -15.08 -34.14 -2.20
CA HIS A 177 -14.60 -34.44 -0.84
C HIS A 177 -15.37 -33.72 0.28
N ALA A 178 -15.91 -32.53 0.04
CA ALA A 178 -16.67 -31.76 1.03
C ALA A 178 -18.04 -32.40 1.32
N LEU A 179 -18.58 -33.19 0.39
CA LEU A 179 -19.77 -34.02 0.63
C LEU A 179 -19.50 -35.18 1.62
N GLU A 180 -18.23 -35.46 1.96
CA GLU A 180 -17.83 -36.48 2.94
C GLU A 180 -17.40 -35.92 4.31
N SER A 181 -17.33 -34.60 4.51
CA SER A 181 -16.84 -33.99 5.76
C SER A 181 -17.93 -33.33 6.60
N ASP A 182 -17.98 -33.68 7.90
CA ASP A 182 -18.92 -33.18 8.90
C ASP A 182 -18.85 -31.63 9.09
N PRO A 183 -19.98 -30.90 9.17
CA PRO A 183 -20.03 -29.44 9.11
C PRO A 183 -19.79 -28.72 10.46
N ASN A 184 -19.29 -29.41 11.49
CA ASN A 184 -19.19 -28.82 12.82
C ASN A 184 -17.82 -28.16 13.07
N ASN A 185 -17.88 -26.85 13.39
CA ASN A 185 -16.87 -26.01 14.06
C ASN A 185 -15.86 -25.15 13.28
N THR A 186 -15.85 -25.11 11.95
CA THR A 186 -14.99 -24.14 11.25
C THR A 186 -15.71 -22.81 10.99
N PRO A 187 -15.23 -21.67 11.51
CA PRO A 187 -15.78 -20.37 11.15
C PRO A 187 -15.62 -20.16 9.63
N PRO A 188 -16.55 -19.42 8.99
CA PRO A 188 -16.52 -19.22 7.55
C PRO A 188 -15.16 -18.61 7.15
N PRO A 189 -14.54 -19.11 6.06
CA PRO A 189 -13.26 -18.60 5.62
C PRO A 189 -13.38 -17.11 5.31
N LEU A 190 -12.37 -16.37 5.75
CA LEU A 190 -12.28 -14.94 5.54
C LEU A 190 -12.28 -14.65 4.02
N HIS A 191 -13.16 -13.75 3.56
CA HIS A 191 -13.30 -13.47 2.13
C HIS A 191 -11.96 -13.02 1.55
N THR A 192 -11.50 -13.71 0.52
CA THR A 192 -10.22 -13.45 -0.16
C THR A 192 -10.51 -12.88 -1.54
N VAL A 193 -10.06 -11.66 -1.78
CA VAL A 193 -10.20 -10.92 -3.04
C VAL A 193 -8.90 -11.07 -3.83
N ALA A 194 -8.93 -11.84 -4.90
CA ALA A 194 -7.81 -11.92 -5.84
C ALA A 194 -7.82 -10.70 -6.76
N LYS A 195 -6.70 -9.96 -6.83
CA LYS A 195 -6.56 -8.82 -7.74
C LYS A 195 -6.14 -9.30 -9.13
N LYS A 196 -6.90 -8.88 -10.15
CA LYS A 196 -6.58 -9.14 -11.56
C LYS A 196 -5.45 -8.25 -12.07
N ASP A 197 -5.49 -6.97 -11.73
CA ASP A 197 -4.54 -5.97 -12.22
C ASP A 197 -3.53 -5.57 -11.13
N ILE A 198 -2.31 -5.20 -11.56
CA ILE A 198 -1.26 -4.69 -10.67
C ILE A 198 -1.59 -3.25 -10.31
N GLY A 199 -2.28 -3.07 -9.18
CA GLY A 199 -2.63 -1.76 -8.67
C GLY A 199 -3.08 -1.80 -7.20
N PRO A 200 -3.21 -0.62 -6.58
CA PRO A 200 -3.72 -0.51 -5.23
C PRO A 200 -5.13 -1.10 -5.13
N HIS A 201 -5.41 -1.74 -4.00
CA HIS A 201 -6.77 -2.07 -3.62
C HIS A 201 -7.37 -0.86 -2.91
N GLU A 202 -8.46 -0.32 -3.48
CA GLU A 202 -9.16 0.85 -2.96
C GLU A 202 -10.62 0.50 -2.67
N GLU A 203 -11.13 1.00 -1.54
CA GLU A 203 -12.55 0.99 -1.25
C GLU A 203 -12.95 2.34 -0.66
N THR A 204 -14.22 2.70 -0.84
CA THR A 204 -14.79 3.95 -0.32
C THR A 204 -16.04 3.64 0.48
N HIS A 205 -16.11 4.23 1.66
CA HIS A 205 -17.16 4.00 2.63
C HIS A 205 -17.68 5.34 3.18
N GLU A 206 -18.97 5.39 3.45
CA GLU A 206 -19.58 6.52 4.13
C GLU A 206 -19.33 6.40 5.65
N VAL A 207 -18.75 7.45 6.22
CA VAL A 207 -18.50 7.61 7.65
C VAL A 207 -19.76 8.13 8.31
N ILE A 208 -20.45 7.28 9.05
CA ILE A 208 -21.70 7.64 9.72
C ILE A 208 -21.45 8.58 10.91
N HIS A 209 -20.35 8.35 11.65
CA HIS A 209 -20.03 9.07 12.89
C HIS A 209 -18.60 9.60 12.89
N GLN A 210 -18.43 10.80 13.45
CA GLN A 210 -17.14 11.42 13.65
C GLN A 210 -16.30 10.63 14.66
N GLY A 211 -15.02 10.49 14.37
CA GLY A 211 -14.10 9.80 15.25
C GLY A 211 -12.83 9.36 14.56
N ILE A 212 -12.03 8.60 15.27
CA ILE A 212 -10.78 8.06 14.74
C ILE A 212 -11.04 6.69 14.12
N TYR A 213 -10.78 6.57 12.83
CA TYR A 213 -10.82 5.31 12.10
C TYR A 213 -9.40 4.76 11.95
N ARG A 214 -9.31 3.44 11.87
CA ARG A 214 -8.05 2.69 11.78
C ARG A 214 -8.08 1.76 10.58
N LEU A 215 -7.01 1.82 9.78
CA LEU A 215 -6.70 0.82 8.77
C LEU A 215 -5.50 0.03 9.26
N CYS A 216 -5.64 -1.28 9.43
CA CYS A 216 -4.51 -2.16 9.69
C CYS A 216 -4.29 -3.11 8.53
N VAL A 217 -3.02 -3.42 8.30
CA VAL A 217 -2.58 -4.42 7.34
C VAL A 217 -1.70 -5.41 8.07
N ALA A 218 -1.95 -6.70 7.85
CA ALA A 218 -1.16 -7.79 8.40
C ALA A 218 -0.76 -8.77 7.29
N PRO A 219 0.47 -9.27 7.26
CA PRO A 219 0.88 -10.30 6.34
C PRO A 219 0.29 -11.65 6.78
N ASP A 220 -0.05 -12.49 5.80
CA ASP A 220 -0.53 -13.83 6.10
C ASP A 220 0.61 -14.79 6.51
N SER A 221 1.75 -14.70 5.82
CA SER A 221 2.89 -15.60 6.05
C SER A 221 4.23 -14.85 6.12
N ALA A 222 4.63 -14.22 5.02
CA ALA A 222 5.93 -13.54 4.91
C ALA A 222 5.83 -12.04 5.18
N PRO A 223 6.93 -11.38 5.61
CA PRO A 223 6.93 -9.94 5.80
C PRO A 223 6.61 -9.18 4.50
N LEU A 224 5.91 -8.06 4.60
CA LEU A 224 5.49 -7.27 3.44
C LEU A 224 6.00 -5.84 3.52
N ILE A 225 6.29 -5.23 2.37
CA ILE A 225 6.42 -3.79 2.23
C ILE A 225 5.15 -3.29 1.56
N VAL A 226 4.41 -2.42 2.24
CA VAL A 226 3.12 -1.94 1.78
C VAL A 226 3.07 -0.42 1.72
N GLU A 227 2.37 0.11 0.73
CA GLU A 227 1.92 1.50 0.68
C GLU A 227 0.48 1.51 1.22
N MET A 228 0.23 2.35 2.23
CA MET A 228 -1.08 2.48 2.87
C MET A 228 -1.46 3.95 2.91
N ASP A 229 -2.71 4.24 2.55
CA ASP A 229 -3.28 5.56 2.60
C ASP A 229 -4.75 5.49 3.06
N ILE A 230 -5.19 6.51 3.80
CA ILE A 230 -6.58 6.71 4.19
C ILE A 230 -6.89 8.17 3.88
N ARG A 231 -7.96 8.46 3.15
CA ARG A 231 -8.29 9.80 2.64
C ARG A 231 -9.73 10.17 3.00
N SER A 232 -9.94 11.46 3.29
CA SER A 232 -11.24 12.08 3.62
C SER A 232 -11.72 12.93 2.45
N ALA A 233 -12.98 12.80 2.05
CA ALA A 233 -13.56 13.61 0.99
C ALA A 233 -13.61 15.10 1.38
N ASN A 234 -13.89 15.41 2.64
CA ASN A 234 -13.89 16.79 3.11
C ASN A 234 -12.52 17.46 2.94
N GLU A 235 -11.43 16.77 3.34
CA GLU A 235 -10.08 17.29 3.18
C GLU A 235 -9.64 17.36 1.70
N MET A 236 -10.00 16.33 0.94
CA MET A 236 -9.64 16.20 -0.47
C MET A 236 -10.58 16.96 -1.42
N ARG A 237 -11.51 17.75 -0.86
CA ARG A 237 -12.52 18.54 -1.58
C ARG A 237 -13.35 17.72 -2.59
N GLY A 238 -13.70 16.50 -2.22
CA GLY A 238 -14.67 15.67 -2.94
C GLY A 238 -14.17 14.28 -3.34
N VAL A 239 -14.98 13.65 -4.19
CA VAL A 239 -14.82 12.30 -4.69
C VAL A 239 -14.68 12.37 -6.20
N ASP A 240 -13.84 11.50 -6.76
CA ASP A 240 -13.68 11.33 -8.19
C ASP A 240 -14.94 10.69 -8.80
N PRO A 241 -15.63 11.35 -9.74
CA PRO A 241 -16.83 10.81 -10.36
C PRO A 241 -16.57 9.57 -11.24
N GLY A 242 -15.33 9.39 -11.72
CA GLY A 242 -14.97 8.25 -12.56
C GLY A 242 -14.75 6.96 -11.77
N THR A 243 -14.11 7.05 -10.61
CA THR A 243 -13.75 5.90 -9.77
C THR A 243 -14.67 5.71 -8.57
N GLY A 244 -15.39 6.75 -8.15
CA GLY A 244 -16.16 6.75 -6.91
C GLY A 244 -15.27 6.78 -5.66
N HIS A 245 -13.97 7.03 -5.80
CA HIS A 245 -13.01 7.13 -4.71
C HIS A 245 -12.66 8.58 -4.41
N VAL A 246 -12.35 8.88 -3.15
CA VAL A 246 -11.82 10.19 -2.74
C VAL A 246 -10.58 10.51 -3.58
N TRP A 247 -10.38 11.78 -3.95
CA TRP A 247 -9.21 12.18 -4.75
C TRP A 247 -7.88 11.78 -4.09
N THR A 248 -6.86 11.44 -4.89
CA THR A 248 -5.50 11.19 -4.38
C THR A 248 -4.80 12.50 -4.02
N HIS A 249 -3.81 12.45 -3.12
CA HIS A 249 -3.01 13.63 -2.77
C HIS A 249 -2.36 14.28 -3.99
N GLN A 250 -1.83 13.47 -4.91
CA GLN A 250 -1.25 13.96 -6.17
C GLN A 250 -2.30 14.65 -7.06
N ARG A 251 -3.48 14.06 -7.22
CA ARG A 251 -4.54 14.67 -8.03
C ARG A 251 -5.05 15.96 -7.39
N ARG A 252 -5.10 16.01 -6.05
CA ARG A 252 -5.49 17.19 -5.32
C ARG A 252 -4.51 18.35 -5.50
N GLN A 253 -3.21 18.07 -5.40
CA GLN A 253 -2.16 19.05 -5.68
C GLN A 253 -2.27 19.61 -7.09
N TYR A 254 -2.46 18.73 -8.08
CA TYR A 254 -2.69 19.14 -9.47
C TYR A 254 -3.89 20.08 -9.61
N MET A 255 -5.04 19.75 -8.99
CA MET A 255 -6.23 20.59 -9.04
C MET A 255 -6.02 21.94 -8.34
N ASP A 256 -5.24 21.97 -7.26
CA ASP A 256 -4.92 23.22 -6.55
C ASP A 256 -3.95 24.10 -7.34
N GLU A 257 -2.99 23.50 -8.04
CA GLU A 257 -2.10 24.22 -8.97
C GLU A 257 -2.90 24.80 -10.14
N GLN A 258 -3.84 24.04 -10.71
CA GLN A 258 -4.73 24.55 -11.75
C GLN A 258 -5.60 25.70 -11.25
N ALA A 259 -6.20 25.57 -10.07
CA ALA A 259 -7.00 26.64 -9.48
C ALA A 259 -6.16 27.89 -9.20
N ALA A 260 -4.91 27.73 -8.75
CA ALA A 260 -4.00 28.85 -8.54
C ALA A 260 -3.65 29.57 -9.85
N LEU A 261 -3.41 28.82 -10.94
CA LEU A 261 -3.21 29.40 -12.27
C LEU A 261 -4.46 30.15 -12.73
N ASP A 262 -5.65 29.55 -12.56
CA ASP A 262 -6.91 30.18 -12.94
C ASP A 262 -7.20 31.45 -12.09
N THR A 263 -6.80 31.53 -10.81
CA THR A 263 -6.94 32.76 -10.01
C THR A 263 -5.98 33.87 -10.43
N ILE A 264 -4.75 33.52 -10.84
CA ILE A 264 -3.80 34.49 -11.40
C ILE A 264 -4.36 35.07 -12.69
N ASP A 265 -5.15 34.29 -13.43
CA ASP A 265 -5.77 34.73 -14.68
C ASP A 265 -6.80 35.84 -14.49
N GLU A 266 -7.59 35.77 -13.42
CA GLU A 266 -8.55 36.82 -13.07
C GLU A 266 -7.84 38.12 -12.67
N GLU A 267 -6.66 38.03 -12.06
CA GLU A 267 -5.85 39.20 -11.66
C GLU A 267 -5.02 39.77 -12.82
N ALA A 268 -4.65 38.96 -13.81
CA ALA A 268 -3.79 39.30 -14.93
C ALA A 268 -4.55 39.69 -16.21
N GLU A 269 -5.84 40.02 -16.13
CA GLU A 269 -6.70 40.49 -17.23
C GLU A 269 -6.21 41.80 -17.94
N LEU A 270 -5.00 42.27 -17.63
CA LEU A 270 -4.33 43.37 -18.30
C LEU A 270 -3.40 42.87 -19.42
N SER A 271 -4.01 42.74 -20.61
CA SER A 271 -3.43 43.16 -21.90
C SER A 271 -2.05 42.62 -22.28
N ASP A 272 -1.97 41.38 -22.78
CA ASP A 272 -0.99 41.01 -23.82
C ASP A 272 -1.38 39.65 -24.46
N GLU A 273 -1.66 39.64 -25.77
CA GLU A 273 -2.07 38.44 -26.54
C GLU A 273 -1.01 37.32 -26.46
N ASP A 274 0.27 37.66 -26.36
CA ASP A 274 1.39 36.70 -26.27
C ASP A 274 1.38 35.87 -24.97
N PHE A 275 0.83 36.41 -23.87
CA PHE A 275 0.72 35.68 -22.61
C PHE A 275 -0.38 34.62 -22.67
N THR A 276 -1.42 34.84 -23.47
CA THR A 276 -2.51 33.87 -23.64
C THR A 276 -2.02 32.60 -24.36
N GLU A 277 -1.17 32.74 -25.37
CA GLU A 277 -0.58 31.59 -26.08
C GLU A 277 0.40 30.80 -25.19
N ALA A 278 1.30 31.50 -24.49
CA ALA A 278 2.24 30.87 -23.56
C ALA A 278 1.52 30.11 -22.43
N LYS A 279 0.39 30.64 -21.97
CA LYS A 279 -0.45 30.05 -20.92
C LYS A 279 -1.19 28.81 -21.38
N VAL A 280 -1.82 28.83 -22.57
CA VAL A 280 -2.46 27.63 -23.14
C VAL A 280 -1.42 26.52 -23.28
N LYS A 281 -0.20 26.86 -23.73
CA LYS A 281 0.92 25.92 -23.78
C LYS A 281 1.34 25.40 -22.41
N LEU A 282 1.34 26.25 -21.37
CA LEU A 282 1.67 25.84 -20.00
C LEU A 282 0.61 24.90 -19.40
N LYS A 283 -0.68 25.21 -19.57
CA LYS A 283 -1.79 24.35 -19.12
C LYS A 283 -1.75 23.00 -19.82
N TYR A 284 -1.52 22.99 -21.12
CA TYR A 284 -1.33 21.75 -21.89
C TYR A 284 -0.09 20.98 -21.41
N MET A 285 1.03 21.65 -21.20
CA MET A 285 2.25 21.01 -20.70
C MET A 285 2.02 20.39 -19.32
N HIS A 286 1.34 21.08 -18.41
CA HIS A 286 1.02 20.58 -17.07
C HIS A 286 0.11 19.35 -17.14
N ASP A 287 -0.93 19.40 -17.98
CA ASP A 287 -1.83 18.28 -18.19
C ASP A 287 -1.08 17.04 -18.70
N VAL A 288 -0.30 17.21 -19.77
CA VAL A 288 0.55 16.15 -20.34
C VAL A 288 1.55 15.62 -19.30
N THR A 289 2.19 16.48 -18.51
CA THR A 289 3.12 16.02 -17.46
C THR A 289 2.41 15.21 -16.39
N SER A 290 1.18 15.57 -16.01
CA SER A 290 0.42 14.84 -15.01
C SER A 290 0.01 13.45 -15.52
N GLU A 291 -0.39 13.34 -16.79
CA GLU A 291 -0.69 12.07 -17.44
C GLU A 291 0.55 11.19 -17.55
N ILE A 292 1.69 11.79 -17.94
CA ILE A 292 2.98 11.09 -17.99
C ILE A 292 3.37 10.58 -16.60
N MET A 293 3.27 11.42 -15.56
CA MET A 293 3.58 11.01 -14.19
C MET A 293 2.69 9.87 -13.72
N LYS A 294 1.38 9.95 -13.99
CA LYS A 294 0.43 8.87 -13.67
C LYS A 294 0.79 7.58 -14.38
N ALA A 295 1.05 7.63 -15.69
CA ALA A 295 1.42 6.47 -16.49
C ALA A 295 2.79 5.90 -16.08
N GLN A 296 3.75 6.74 -15.69
CA GLN A 296 5.04 6.31 -15.16
C GLN A 296 4.88 5.61 -13.82
N HIS A 297 4.02 6.13 -12.93
CA HIS A 297 3.76 5.53 -11.63
C HIS A 297 3.15 4.13 -11.76
N GLU A 298 2.16 3.97 -12.64
CA GLU A 298 1.53 2.69 -12.96
C GLU A 298 2.54 1.69 -13.55
N ARG A 299 3.37 2.13 -14.51
CA ARG A 299 4.44 1.29 -15.08
C ARG A 299 5.48 0.91 -14.04
N MET A 300 5.84 1.82 -13.14
CA MET A 300 6.81 1.56 -12.09
C MET A 300 6.30 0.48 -11.12
N HIS A 301 5.02 0.53 -10.73
CA HIS A 301 4.39 -0.52 -9.93
C HIS A 301 4.39 -1.86 -10.64
N ARG A 302 4.05 -1.86 -11.94
CA ARG A 302 4.10 -3.07 -12.76
C ARG A 302 5.50 -3.68 -12.87
N ILE A 303 6.53 -2.85 -13.10
CA ILE A 303 7.92 -3.30 -13.20
C ILE A 303 8.37 -3.90 -11.86
N ARG A 304 8.03 -3.28 -10.74
CA ARG A 304 8.39 -3.80 -9.40
C ARG A 304 7.70 -5.12 -9.10
N ALA A 305 6.42 -5.24 -9.43
CA ALA A 305 5.69 -6.50 -9.28
C ALA A 305 6.34 -7.62 -10.10
N HIS A 306 6.68 -7.35 -11.37
CA HIS A 306 7.37 -8.32 -12.22
C HIS A 306 8.79 -8.67 -11.72
N ASP A 307 9.57 -7.72 -11.22
CA ASP A 307 10.88 -8.02 -10.61
C ASP A 307 10.72 -8.91 -9.37
N ALA A 308 9.72 -8.64 -8.53
CA ALA A 308 9.41 -9.45 -7.37
C ALA A 308 8.94 -10.87 -7.74
N ASP A 309 8.13 -11.03 -8.80
CA ASP A 309 7.73 -12.33 -9.33
C ASP A 309 8.92 -13.10 -9.92
N ALA A 310 9.76 -12.42 -10.71
CA ALA A 310 10.94 -13.02 -11.33
C ALA A 310 11.92 -13.56 -10.28
N ARG A 311 12.13 -12.82 -9.18
CA ARG A 311 12.96 -13.26 -8.04
C ARG A 311 12.39 -14.50 -7.36
N ARG A 312 11.07 -14.52 -7.13
CA ARG A 312 10.37 -15.69 -6.57
C ARG A 312 10.57 -16.93 -7.46
N GLY A 313 10.31 -16.80 -8.75
CA GLY A 313 10.50 -17.89 -9.71
C GLY A 313 11.95 -18.37 -9.79
N ALA A 314 12.94 -17.46 -9.76
CA ALA A 314 14.35 -17.82 -9.79
C ALA A 314 14.78 -18.66 -8.57
N VAL A 315 14.28 -18.33 -7.38
CA VAL A 315 14.60 -19.08 -6.15
C VAL A 315 13.93 -20.45 -6.14
N GLU A 316 12.68 -20.55 -6.59
CA GLU A 316 11.99 -21.84 -6.71
C GLU A 316 12.69 -22.77 -7.69
N LEU A 317 13.11 -22.26 -8.86
CA LEU A 317 13.90 -23.00 -9.83
C LEU A 317 15.26 -23.43 -9.26
N ALA A 318 15.92 -22.56 -8.50
CA ALA A 318 17.19 -22.90 -7.85
C ALA A 318 17.03 -23.98 -6.77
N TRP A 319 15.93 -23.96 -6.01
CA TRP A 319 15.66 -24.95 -4.97
C TRP A 319 15.27 -26.30 -5.56
N SER A 320 14.42 -26.33 -6.59
CA SER A 320 14.03 -27.56 -7.28
C SER A 320 15.23 -28.24 -7.93
N SER A 321 16.11 -27.48 -8.58
CA SER A 321 17.37 -28.00 -9.16
C SER A 321 18.31 -28.58 -8.09
N LYS A 322 18.42 -27.94 -6.92
CA LYS A 322 19.23 -28.45 -5.80
C LYS A 322 18.66 -29.75 -5.23
N ILE A 323 17.34 -29.83 -5.04
CA ILE A 323 16.66 -31.05 -4.57
C ILE A 323 16.85 -32.18 -5.57
N GLN A 324 16.66 -31.90 -6.86
CA GLN A 324 16.85 -32.89 -7.91
C GLN A 324 18.29 -33.43 -7.89
N THR A 325 19.28 -32.55 -7.76
CA THR A 325 20.70 -32.93 -7.64
C THR A 325 20.95 -33.78 -6.40
N LEU A 326 20.39 -33.41 -5.25
CA LEU A 326 20.50 -34.16 -3.99
C LEU A 326 19.86 -35.55 -4.12
N MET A 327 18.69 -35.64 -4.75
CA MET A 327 18.00 -36.91 -5.01
C MET A 327 18.86 -37.83 -5.88
N PHE A 328 19.46 -37.32 -6.95
CA PHE A 328 20.39 -38.08 -7.78
C PHE A 328 21.63 -38.56 -7.00
N ALA A 329 22.19 -37.71 -6.12
CA ALA A 329 23.29 -38.10 -5.25
C ALA A 329 22.89 -39.24 -4.29
N ILE A 330 21.70 -39.19 -3.71
CA ILE A 330 21.19 -40.24 -2.82
C ILE A 330 21.00 -41.56 -3.59
N ILE A 331 20.38 -41.50 -4.77
CA ILE A 331 20.13 -42.69 -5.61
C ILE A 331 21.45 -43.34 -6.02
N THR A 332 22.44 -42.54 -6.43
CA THR A 332 23.76 -43.07 -6.82
C THR A 332 24.51 -43.69 -5.64
N VAL A 333 24.48 -43.07 -4.45
CA VAL A 333 25.04 -43.68 -3.22
C VAL A 333 24.34 -44.99 -2.90
N PHE A 334 23.02 -45.06 -3.03
CA PHE A 334 22.24 -46.27 -2.79
C PHE A 334 22.57 -47.40 -3.79
N GLN A 335 22.79 -47.04 -5.07
CA GLN A 335 23.23 -47.98 -6.10
C GLN A 335 24.65 -48.52 -5.81
N VAL A 336 25.60 -47.66 -5.43
CA VAL A 336 26.95 -48.10 -5.05
C VAL A 336 26.90 -48.99 -3.81
N TYR A 337 26.09 -48.64 -2.81
CA TYR A 337 25.91 -49.45 -1.61
C TYR A 337 25.32 -50.83 -1.92
N THR A 338 24.30 -50.91 -2.77
CA THR A 338 23.67 -52.20 -3.14
C THR A 338 24.64 -53.08 -3.93
N VAL A 339 25.41 -52.52 -4.87
CA VAL A 339 26.46 -53.27 -5.60
C VAL A 339 27.56 -53.74 -4.65
N HIS A 340 28.05 -52.87 -3.76
CA HIS A 340 29.07 -53.23 -2.78
C HIS A 340 28.59 -54.33 -1.82
N ARG A 341 27.35 -54.23 -1.33
CA ARG A 341 26.74 -55.26 -0.48
C ARG A 341 26.54 -56.59 -1.23
N TRP A 342 26.16 -56.54 -2.52
CA TRP A 342 26.05 -57.72 -3.37
C TRP A 342 27.42 -58.40 -3.57
N LEU A 343 28.48 -57.63 -3.85
CA LEU A 343 29.84 -58.14 -3.98
C LEU A 343 30.36 -58.79 -2.68
N LEU A 344 30.11 -58.15 -1.53
CA LEU A 344 30.51 -58.70 -0.23
C LEU A 344 29.73 -59.97 0.15
N ASN A 345 28.43 -60.05 -0.19
CA ASN A 345 27.63 -61.26 0.05
C ASN A 345 27.99 -62.41 -0.88
N ASN A 346 28.46 -62.13 -2.11
CA ASN A 346 28.83 -63.16 -3.08
C ASN A 346 30.23 -63.75 -2.88
N ASN A 347 31.01 -63.27 -1.90
CA ASN A 347 32.23 -63.96 -1.44
C ASN A 347 31.95 -65.30 -0.71
N LEU A 348 30.70 -65.77 -0.70
CA LEU A 348 30.29 -67.08 -0.20
C LEU A 348 30.22 -68.18 -1.29
N LEU A 349 30.75 -67.92 -2.50
CA LEU A 349 30.92 -68.92 -3.57
C LEU A 349 32.38 -69.27 -3.86
N GLY A 350 33.27 -69.06 -2.89
CA GLY A 350 34.68 -69.45 -2.96
C GLY A 350 35.15 -70.21 -1.72
N GLY A 351 34.88 -71.51 -1.66
CA GLY A 351 35.72 -72.46 -0.94
C GLY A 351 35.14 -73.13 0.32
N LYS A 352 34.27 -74.12 0.13
CA LYS A 352 34.55 -75.51 0.51
C LYS A 352 33.58 -76.48 -0.16
#